data_AF-A0AAW1D8A6-F1
#
_entry.id   AF-A0AAW1D8A6-F1
#
_cell.length_a   1.000
_cell.length_b   1.000
_cell.length_c   1.000
_cell.angle_alpha   90.00
_cell.angle_beta   90.00
_cell.angle_gamma   90.00
#
_symmetry.space_group_name_H-M   'P 1'
#
loop_
_entity.id
_entity.type
_entity.pdbx_description
1 polymer ?
#
loop_
_entity_poly.entity_id
_entity_poly.type
_entity_poly.pdbx_seq_one_letter_code
_entity_poly.pdbx_strand_id
1 'polypeptide(L)'
;MIKDVSRDHTLDMPGDNITPIYAFDKYYKITIPDRIDWETGPPLNGDSVWYKDGSKMDIGAGAGIYGGRPRGQLSISLVKFAAVFQAETVAIIRCAKNLLDIGTTNKRVVIFSDSQAALKALEAEQISS
;
A
#
# COMPACT_ATOMS: atom_id res chain seq x y z
N MET A 1 -19.62 15.01 50.58
CA MET A 1 -20.62 14.66 49.54
C MET A 1 -20.23 15.46 48.30
N ILE A 2 -19.46 14.85 47.39
CA ILE A 2 -19.01 15.50 46.15
C ILE A 2 -20.03 15.12 45.08
N LYS A 3 -20.55 16.12 44.37
CA LYS A 3 -21.57 15.94 43.32
C LYS A 3 -20.94 15.27 42.10
N ASP A 4 -21.57 14.19 41.64
CA ASP A 4 -21.28 13.55 40.36
C ASP A 4 -21.43 14.56 39.21
N VAL A 5 -20.33 14.75 38.48
CA VAL A 5 -20.35 15.47 37.20
C VAL A 5 -20.90 14.49 36.16
N SER A 6 -22.11 14.78 35.68
CA SER A 6 -22.75 14.18 34.52
C SER A 6 -21.76 14.08 33.36
N ARG A 7 -21.35 12.86 32.99
CA ARG A 7 -20.52 12.60 31.82
C ARG A 7 -21.34 12.90 30.56
N ASP A 8 -20.96 13.95 29.85
CA ASP A 8 -21.50 14.30 28.55
C ASP A 8 -21.05 13.24 27.53
N HIS A 9 -22.02 12.55 26.90
CA HIS A 9 -21.82 11.46 25.93
C HIS A 9 -21.43 11.97 24.53
N THR A 10 -21.12 13.26 24.39
CA THR A 10 -20.91 13.90 23.08
C THR A 10 -19.52 13.64 22.46
N LEU A 11 -18.60 12.99 23.19
CA LEU A 11 -17.20 12.79 22.76
C LEU A 11 -16.71 11.34 22.73
N ASP A 12 -17.61 10.35 22.73
CA ASP A 12 -17.22 8.94 22.54
C ASP A 12 -17.07 8.61 21.04
N MET A 13 -16.11 9.25 20.38
CA MET A 13 -15.63 8.79 19.07
C MET A 13 -14.54 7.73 19.32
N PRO A 14 -14.68 6.50 18.81
CA PRO A 14 -13.61 5.50 18.90
C PRO A 14 -12.32 6.11 18.34
N GLY A 15 -11.28 6.21 19.16
CA GLY A 15 -9.99 6.67 18.68
C GLY A 15 -9.45 5.71 17.62
N ASP A 16 -8.78 6.23 16.59
CA ASP A 16 -8.04 5.47 15.56
C ASP A 16 -6.78 4.79 16.15
N ASN A 17 -6.89 4.26 17.36
CA ASN A 17 -5.78 3.65 18.07
C ASN A 17 -5.62 2.22 17.56
N ILE A 18 -4.83 2.06 16.50
CA ILE A 18 -4.43 0.75 15.96
C ILE A 18 -3.28 0.24 16.82
N THR A 19 -3.44 -0.96 17.39
CA THR A 19 -2.34 -1.64 18.08
C THR A 19 -1.24 -1.96 17.06
N PRO A 20 0.02 -1.56 17.30
CA PRO A 20 1.10 -1.83 16.37
C PRO A 20 1.31 -3.34 16.22
N ILE A 21 1.42 -3.81 14.98
CA ILE A 21 1.80 -5.18 14.66
C ILE A 21 3.26 -5.15 14.24
N TYR A 22 4.11 -5.88 14.96
CA TYR A 22 5.54 -5.95 14.68
C TYR A 22 5.81 -7.07 13.66
N ALA A 23 6.31 -6.70 12.49
CA ALA A 23 6.82 -7.63 11.49
C ALA A 23 8.34 -7.44 11.35
N PHE A 24 9.11 -8.32 11.99
CA PHE A 24 10.57 -8.23 12.03
C PHE A 24 11.23 -8.65 10.71
N ASP A 25 10.55 -9.46 9.91
CA ASP A 25 11.05 -9.95 8.64
C ASP A 25 10.55 -9.10 7.47
N LYS A 26 11.49 -8.41 6.80
CA LYS A 26 11.21 -7.64 5.58
C LYS A 26 11.59 -8.47 4.35
N TYR A 27 10.62 -9.18 3.77
CA TYR A 27 10.82 -10.01 2.57
C TYR A 27 10.83 -9.22 1.25
N TYR A 28 10.96 -7.89 1.30
CA TYR A 28 10.95 -7.02 0.12
C TYR A 28 12.00 -5.91 0.27
N LYS A 29 12.46 -5.39 -0.87
CA LYS A 29 13.35 -4.23 -0.95
C LYS A 29 12.68 -3.12 -1.75
N ILE A 30 12.81 -1.90 -1.27
CA ILE A 30 12.38 -0.69 -1.98
C ILE A 30 13.59 -0.07 -2.67
N THR A 31 13.39 0.33 -3.92
CA THR A 31 14.39 1.06 -4.70
C THR A 31 13.69 2.26 -5.32
N ILE A 32 14.23 3.45 -5.09
CA ILE A 32 13.79 4.69 -5.75
C ILE A 32 14.92 5.08 -6.73
N PRO A 33 14.83 4.64 -8.00
CA PRO A 33 15.83 4.95 -9.02
C PRO A 33 15.76 6.41 -9.46
N ASP A 34 16.86 6.93 -10.01
CA ASP A 34 16.88 8.26 -10.58
C ASP A 34 16.22 8.27 -11.96
N ARG A 35 15.84 9.47 -12.44
CA ARG A 35 15.20 9.62 -13.75
C ARG A 35 16.05 9.04 -14.89
N ILE A 36 17.38 9.15 -14.79
CA ILE A 36 18.31 8.67 -15.81
C ILE A 36 18.28 7.14 -15.96
N ASP A 37 17.99 6.42 -14.87
CA ASP A 37 17.92 4.96 -14.87
C ASP A 37 16.70 4.45 -15.68
N TRP A 38 15.71 5.30 -15.94
CA TRP A 38 14.52 4.98 -16.73
C TRP A 38 14.69 5.21 -18.24
N GLU A 39 15.75 5.88 -18.68
CA GLU A 39 15.92 6.27 -20.08
C GLU A 39 16.02 5.07 -21.04
N THR A 40 16.54 3.95 -20.53
CA THR A 40 16.74 2.72 -21.30
C THR A 40 15.62 1.69 -21.07
N GLY A 41 14.61 2.03 -20.27
CA GLY A 41 13.51 1.15 -19.89
C GLY A 41 13.38 0.99 -18.37
N PRO A 42 12.55 0.04 -17.90
CA PRO A 42 12.35 -0.17 -16.47
C PRO A 42 13.68 -0.58 -15.78
N PRO A 43 14.09 0.12 -14.70
CA PRO A 43 15.40 -0.09 -14.07
C PRO A 43 15.49 -1.39 -13.25
N LEU A 44 14.35 -2.05 -13.03
CA LEU A 44 14.28 -3.33 -12.32
C LEU A 44 13.64 -4.39 -13.19
N ASN A 45 14.32 -5.53 -13.30
CA ASN A 45 13.81 -6.73 -13.95
C ASN A 45 13.43 -7.79 -12.91
N GLY A 46 12.36 -8.54 -13.18
CA GLY A 46 11.91 -9.67 -12.38
C GLY A 46 11.17 -10.69 -13.23
N ASP A 47 10.98 -11.90 -12.68
CA ASP A 47 10.24 -12.99 -13.31
C ASP A 47 8.77 -12.63 -13.54
N SER A 48 8.25 -11.71 -12.72
CA SER A 48 6.93 -11.13 -12.84
C SER A 48 6.98 -9.63 -12.54
N VAL A 49 6.47 -8.82 -13.46
CA VAL A 49 6.40 -7.35 -13.32
C VAL A 49 4.95 -6.93 -13.21
N TRP A 50 4.66 -6.09 -12.21
CA TRP A 50 3.34 -5.54 -11.92
C TRP A 50 3.42 -4.02 -11.82
N TYR A 51 2.38 -3.35 -12.30
CA TYR A 51 2.20 -1.91 -12.25
C TYR A 51 0.95 -1.62 -11.43
N LYS A 52 1.01 -0.58 -10.61
CA LYS A 52 -0.14 -0.08 -9.86
C LYS A 52 -0.35 1.39 -10.12
N ASP A 53 -1.61 1.80 -10.06
CA ASP A 53 -2.03 3.18 -10.18
C ASP A 53 -3.15 3.43 -9.16
N GLY A 54 -2.98 4.45 -8.33
CA GLY A 54 -4.01 4.91 -7.39
C GLY A 54 -4.65 6.18 -7.93
N SER A 55 -5.96 6.13 -8.18
CA SER A 55 -6.71 7.28 -8.70
C SER A 55 -7.64 7.86 -7.64
N LYS A 56 -7.85 9.17 -7.68
CA LYS A 56 -8.90 9.86 -6.94
C LYS A 56 -9.82 10.56 -7.93
N MET A 57 -11.11 10.34 -7.80
CA MET A 57 -12.20 10.93 -8.57
C MET A 57 -13.15 11.67 -7.62
N ASP A 58 -13.98 12.58 -8.13
CA ASP A 58 -14.91 13.38 -7.32
C ASP A 58 -15.90 12.53 -6.49
N ILE A 59 -16.19 11.32 -6.97
CA ILE A 59 -17.11 10.36 -6.34
C ILE A 59 -16.39 9.35 -5.42
N GLY A 60 -15.06 9.28 -5.45
CA GLY A 60 -14.26 8.42 -4.58
C GLY A 60 -12.90 8.04 -5.13
N ALA A 61 -12.19 7.15 -4.45
CA ALA A 61 -10.84 6.73 -4.86
C ALA A 61 -10.84 5.29 -5.40
N GLY A 62 -9.83 4.95 -6.19
CA GLY A 62 -9.67 3.62 -6.76
C GLY A 62 -8.21 3.22 -6.85
N ALA A 63 -7.97 1.92 -6.92
CA ALA A 63 -6.64 1.33 -7.10
C ALA A 63 -6.69 0.29 -8.22
N GLY A 64 -5.82 0.46 -9.22
CA GLY A 64 -5.60 -0.47 -10.31
C GLY A 64 -4.29 -1.22 -10.13
N ILE A 65 -4.30 -2.52 -10.47
CA ILE A 65 -3.11 -3.37 -10.56
C ILE A 65 -3.15 -4.07 -11.92
N TYR A 66 -2.03 -4.05 -12.63
CA TYR A 66 -1.90 -4.62 -13.96
C TYR A 66 -0.52 -5.24 -14.16
N GLY A 67 -0.46 -6.47 -14.64
CA GLY A 67 0.82 -7.11 -14.98
C GLY A 67 0.81 -8.61 -14.78
N GLY A 68 1.97 -9.19 -14.56
CA GLY A 68 2.13 -10.63 -14.31
C GLY A 68 2.13 -11.51 -15.58
N ARG A 69 2.51 -12.78 -15.36
CA ARG A 69 2.43 -13.86 -16.34
C ARG A 69 1.81 -15.11 -15.67
N PRO A 70 0.61 -15.55 -16.07
CA PRO A 70 -0.28 -14.94 -17.06
C PRO A 70 -0.75 -13.53 -16.63
N ARG A 71 -1.18 -12.71 -17.61
CA ARG A 71 -1.54 -11.31 -17.40
C ARG A 71 -2.77 -11.22 -16.48
N GLY A 72 -2.63 -10.54 -15.35
CA GLY A 72 -3.69 -10.25 -14.38
C GLY A 72 -4.04 -8.76 -14.37
N GLN A 73 -5.31 -8.47 -14.09
CA GLN A 73 -5.81 -7.13 -13.86
C GLN A 73 -6.76 -7.15 -12.65
N LEU A 74 -6.59 -6.18 -11.75
CA LEU A 74 -7.48 -5.99 -10.61
C LEU A 74 -7.78 -4.50 -10.45
N SER A 75 -9.06 -4.17 -10.29
CA SER A 75 -9.52 -2.82 -9.94
C SER A 75 -10.25 -2.88 -8.61
N ILE A 76 -9.94 -1.93 -7.73
CA ILE A 76 -10.46 -1.83 -6.37
C ILE A 76 -11.07 -0.45 -6.23
N SER A 77 -12.37 -0.40 -5.89
CA SER A 77 -13.00 0.85 -5.45
C SER A 77 -12.78 1.04 -3.96
N LEU A 78 -12.37 2.24 -3.56
CA LEU A 78 -12.20 2.66 -2.16
C LEU A 78 -13.31 3.64 -1.75
N VAL A 79 -13.46 3.84 -0.44
CA VAL A 79 -14.44 4.76 0.12
C VAL A 79 -14.18 6.19 -0.36
N LYS A 80 -15.25 6.98 -0.50
CA LYS A 80 -15.25 8.35 -1.06
C LYS A 80 -14.16 9.27 -0.49
N PHE A 81 -13.82 9.10 0.78
CA PHE A 81 -12.89 9.97 1.50
C PHE A 81 -11.45 9.47 1.54
N ALA A 82 -11.14 8.35 0.87
CA ALA A 82 -9.78 7.82 0.86
C ALA A 82 -8.82 8.79 0.15
N ALA A 83 -7.67 9.03 0.78
CA ALA A 83 -6.59 9.81 0.19
C ALA A 83 -5.89 9.00 -0.93
N VAL A 84 -5.24 9.70 -1.88
CA VAL A 84 -4.44 9.07 -2.95
C VAL A 84 -3.39 8.14 -2.36
N PHE A 85 -2.69 8.58 -1.31
CA PHE A 85 -1.72 7.75 -0.58
C PHE A 85 -2.33 6.44 -0.03
N GLN A 86 -3.56 6.49 0.50
CA GLN A 86 -4.25 5.30 1.00
C GLN A 86 -4.61 4.37 -0.15
N ALA A 87 -5.12 4.91 -1.26
CA ALA A 87 -5.43 4.13 -2.46
C ALA A 87 -4.20 3.40 -3.00
N GLU A 88 -3.08 4.10 -3.11
CA GLU A 88 -1.81 3.54 -3.59
C GLU A 88 -1.23 2.49 -2.63
N THR A 89 -1.35 2.71 -1.33
CA THR A 89 -0.91 1.71 -0.32
C THR A 89 -1.76 0.45 -0.41
N VAL A 90 -3.09 0.61 -0.54
CA VAL A 90 -4.02 -0.52 -0.74
C VAL A 90 -3.72 -1.26 -2.05
N ALA A 91 -3.34 -0.55 -3.11
CA ALA A 91 -2.91 -1.18 -4.37
C ALA A 91 -1.70 -2.10 -4.17
N ILE A 92 -0.67 -1.67 -3.41
CA ILE A 92 0.51 -2.51 -3.12
C ILE A 92 0.10 -3.74 -2.32
N ILE A 93 -0.64 -3.53 -1.23
CA ILE A 93 -1.06 -4.61 -0.35
C ILE A 93 -1.88 -5.64 -1.12
N ARG A 94 -2.82 -5.20 -1.97
CA ARG A 94 -3.67 -6.11 -2.72
C ARG A 94 -2.88 -6.83 -3.81
N CYS A 95 -1.92 -6.18 -4.46
CA CYS A 95 -1.02 -6.82 -5.42
C CYS A 95 -0.21 -7.93 -4.73
N ALA A 96 0.39 -7.64 -3.58
CA ALA A 96 1.16 -8.60 -2.81
C ALA A 96 0.29 -9.78 -2.33
N LYS A 97 -0.92 -9.50 -1.80
CA LYS A 97 -1.86 -10.55 -1.40
C LYS A 97 -2.27 -11.44 -2.57
N ASN A 98 -2.60 -10.85 -3.72
CA ASN A 98 -2.97 -11.63 -4.91
C ASN A 98 -1.83 -12.57 -5.35
N LEU A 99 -0.59 -12.09 -5.30
CA LEU A 99 0.60 -12.89 -5.62
C LEU A 99 0.81 -14.07 -4.65
N LEU A 100 0.53 -13.86 -3.36
CA LEU A 100 0.56 -14.91 -2.34
C LEU A 100 -0.58 -15.92 -2.55
N ASP A 101 -1.80 -15.45 -2.81
CA ASP A 101 -2.99 -16.28 -3.01
C ASP A 101 -2.85 -17.22 -4.21
N ILE A 102 -2.22 -16.76 -5.31
CA ILE A 102 -1.94 -17.60 -6.49
C ILE A 102 -0.72 -18.51 -6.29
N GLY A 103 -0.09 -18.51 -5.11
CA GLY A 103 1.03 -19.37 -4.77
C GLY A 103 2.33 -19.02 -5.51
N THR A 104 2.58 -17.73 -5.78
CA THR A 104 3.82 -17.30 -6.42
C THR A 104 5.01 -17.50 -5.48
N THR A 105 5.68 -18.64 -5.57
CA THR A 105 6.90 -18.96 -4.80
C THR A 105 8.13 -18.97 -5.70
N ASN A 106 9.32 -18.67 -5.14
CA ASN A 106 10.62 -18.70 -5.84
C ASN A 106 10.68 -17.85 -7.11
N LYS A 107 9.92 -16.75 -7.17
CA LYS A 107 9.97 -15.78 -8.26
C LYS A 107 10.32 -14.40 -7.74
N ARG A 108 11.19 -13.70 -8.46
CA ARG A 108 11.46 -12.29 -8.22
C ARG A 108 10.31 -11.46 -8.79
N VAL A 109 9.45 -10.96 -7.91
CA VAL A 109 8.36 -10.06 -8.29
C VAL A 109 8.79 -8.60 -8.16
N VAL A 110 8.59 -7.82 -9.21
CA VAL A 110 8.80 -6.36 -9.21
C VAL A 110 7.45 -5.67 -9.31
N ILE A 111 7.17 -4.78 -8.36
CA ILE A 111 5.97 -3.93 -8.34
C ILE A 111 6.42 -2.49 -8.55
N PHE A 112 5.98 -1.86 -9.63
CA PHE A 112 6.23 -0.45 -9.92
C PHE A 112 5.09 0.42 -9.40
N SER A 113 5.48 1.51 -8.73
CA SER A 113 4.60 2.53 -8.17
C SER A 113 5.20 3.89 -8.47
N ASP A 114 4.38 4.83 -8.94
CA ASP A 114 4.72 6.24 -9.10
C ASP A 114 4.63 7.04 -7.78
N SER A 115 3.88 6.51 -6.80
CA SER A 115 3.85 7.05 -5.44
C SER A 115 5.16 6.92 -4.65
N GLN A 116 6.00 7.94 -4.70
CA GLN A 116 7.18 7.99 -3.83
C GLN A 116 6.81 8.03 -2.34
N ALA A 117 5.69 8.67 -1.98
CA ALA A 117 5.21 8.74 -0.60
C ALA A 117 4.86 7.35 -0.06
N ALA A 118 4.11 6.53 -0.82
CA ALA A 118 3.77 5.16 -0.41
C ALA A 118 5.02 4.28 -0.28
N LEU A 119 5.98 4.42 -1.19
CA LEU A 119 7.25 3.68 -1.11
C LEU A 119 8.06 4.07 0.12
N LYS A 120 8.21 5.37 0.42
CA LYS A 120 8.93 5.84 1.61
C LYS A 120 8.25 5.41 2.91
N ALA A 121 6.92 5.40 2.95
CA ALA A 121 6.18 4.92 4.13
C ALA A 121 6.46 3.43 4.41
N LEU A 122 6.45 2.58 3.38
CA LEU A 122 6.81 1.16 3.50
C LEU A 122 8.29 0.93 3.82
N GLU A 123 9.15 1.91 3.54
CA GLU A 123 10.56 1.87 3.92
C GLU A 123 10.76 2.22 5.39
N ALA A 124 10.00 3.21 5.89
CA ALA A 124 10.13 3.80 7.22
C ALA A 124 9.62 2.93 8.38
N GLU A 125 9.10 1.72 8.11
CA GLU A 125 8.73 0.74 9.13
C GLU A 125 9.93 0.48 10.07
N GLN A 126 9.86 1.02 11.30
CA GLN A 126 10.93 0.96 12.29
C GLN A 126 10.98 -0.43 12.93
N ILE A 127 12.07 -1.16 12.68
CA ILE A 127 12.47 -2.28 13.53
C ILE A 127 13.21 -1.67 14.73
N SER A 128 12.53 -1.44 15.85
CA SER A 128 13.19 -1.15 17.12
C SER A 128 13.47 -2.47 17.83
N SER A 129 14.74 -2.68 18.21
CA SER A 129 15.15 -3.68 19.20
C SER A 129 14.86 -3.20 20.62
#